data_AF-A0A134B7C7-F1
#
_entry.id   AF-A0A134B7C7-F1
#
_cell.length_a   1.000
_cell.length_b   1.000
_cell.length_c   1.000
_cell.angle_alpha   90.00
_cell.angle_beta   90.00
_cell.angle_gamma   90.00
#
_symmetry.space_group_name_H-M   'P 1'
#
loop_
_entity.id
_entity.type
_entity.pdbx_description
1 polymer ?
#
loop_
_entity_poly.entity_id
_entity_poly.type
_entity_poly.pdbx_seq_one_letter_code
_entity_poly.pdbx_strand_id
1 'polypeptide(L)'
;MWYKFDPLKFAADMLPPVLRSKVLLAILRALLTPLRRLLDRFGQFRGDVHRRLNTTGQTFSLEAALNEKYRLSPGAIYITDTDDKQLYLYFSSEGNAPLHLHLISERQDPFYLGFAHEGKHEPDFIVHIPSFLRSEEAEIIRFINIYKPAGRTYKIEYYDYE
;
A
#
# COMPACT_ATOMS: atom_id res chain seq x y z
N MET A 1 22.65 10.01 14.12
CA MET A 1 23.84 10.67 13.56
C MET A 1 24.98 9.72 13.14
N TRP A 2 24.87 8.39 13.34
CA TRP A 2 25.83 7.35 12.88
C TRP A 2 25.45 6.70 11.53
N TYR A 3 24.53 7.30 10.77
CA TYR A 3 23.78 6.61 9.71
C TYR A 3 24.58 6.29 8.44
N LYS A 4 25.80 6.84 8.30
CA LYS A 4 26.71 6.61 7.16
C LYS A 4 28.08 6.13 7.65
N PHE A 5 28.09 5.08 8.47
CA PHE A 5 29.34 4.47 8.91
C PHE A 5 30.02 3.79 7.72
N ASP A 6 31.14 4.35 7.27
CA ASP A 6 31.99 3.76 6.23
C ASP A 6 33.12 2.96 6.91
N PRO A 7 33.02 1.62 6.98
CA PRO A 7 33.99 0.79 7.67
C PRO A 7 35.38 0.86 7.03
N LEU A 8 35.48 1.21 5.75
CA LEU A 8 36.76 1.31 5.05
C LEU A 8 37.51 2.59 5.42
N LYS A 9 36.79 3.71 5.54
CA LYS A 9 37.36 4.97 6.04
C LYS A 9 37.78 4.82 7.50
N PHE A 10 36.90 4.25 8.34
CA PHE A 10 37.18 4.03 9.74
C PHE A 10 38.44 3.17 9.95
N ALA A 11 38.55 2.05 9.22
CA ALA A 11 39.71 1.19 9.32
C ALA A 11 40.99 1.88 8.82
N ALA A 12 40.91 2.71 7.78
CA ALA A 12 42.06 3.49 7.34
C ALA A 12 42.50 4.53 8.38
N ASP A 13 41.56 5.17 9.09
CA ASP A 13 41.84 6.18 10.11
C ASP A 13 42.35 5.59 11.43
N MET A 14 42.00 4.33 11.73
CA MET A 14 42.56 3.58 12.86
C MET A 14 43.99 3.08 12.60
N LEU A 15 44.48 3.11 11.36
CA LEU A 15 45.85 2.73 11.05
C LEU A 15 46.82 3.89 11.31
N PRO A 16 47.88 3.68 12.10
CA PRO A 16 48.98 4.64 12.22
C PRO A 16 49.58 4.95 10.84
N PRO A 17 50.02 6.20 10.57
CA PRO A 17 50.58 6.60 9.27
C PRO A 17 51.74 5.70 8.79
N VAL A 18 52.52 5.17 9.73
CA VAL A 18 53.68 4.29 9.49
C VAL A 18 53.27 2.94 8.87
N LEU A 19 52.07 2.45 9.18
CA LEU A 19 51.55 1.16 8.71
C LEU A 19 50.62 1.30 7.50
N ARG A 20 50.40 2.53 7.01
CA ARG A 20 49.47 2.86 5.91
C ARG A 20 50.08 2.57 4.53
N SER A 21 50.64 1.38 4.35
CA SER A 21 51.18 0.93 3.06
C SER A 21 50.05 0.54 2.09
N LYS A 22 50.30 0.67 0.78
CA LYS A 22 49.31 0.35 -0.27
C LYS A 22 48.83 -1.10 -0.19
N VAL A 23 49.73 -2.03 0.13
CA VAL A 23 49.44 -3.47 0.22
C VAL A 23 48.59 -3.78 1.44
N LEU A 24 48.94 -3.23 2.61
CA LEU A 24 48.25 -3.51 3.85
C LEU A 24 46.82 -2.92 3.84
N LEU A 25 46.65 -1.74 3.24
CA LEU A 25 45.32 -1.18 2.97
C LEU A 25 44.49 -2.04 2.00
N ALA A 26 45.10 -2.65 0.97
CA ALA A 26 44.38 -3.51 0.05
C ALA A 26 43.87 -4.79 0.73
N ILE A 27 44.71 -5.43 1.57
CA ILE A 27 44.33 -6.59 2.37
C ILE A 27 43.20 -6.23 3.35
N LEU A 28 43.33 -5.10 4.04
CA LEU A 28 42.33 -4.61 4.98
C LEU A 28 40.99 -4.34 4.28
N ARG A 29 41.01 -3.73 3.09
CA ARG A 29 39.82 -3.51 2.27
C ARG A 29 39.17 -4.81 1.85
N ALA A 30 39.95 -5.82 1.43
CA ALA A 30 39.43 -7.13 1.08
C ALA A 30 38.73 -7.79 2.28
N LEU A 31 39.33 -7.72 3.46
CA LEU A 31 38.78 -8.28 4.70
C LEU A 31 37.50 -7.56 5.17
N LEU A 32 37.40 -6.25 4.95
CA LEU A 32 36.25 -5.43 5.32
C LEU A 32 35.15 -5.35 4.25
N THR A 33 35.40 -5.87 3.05
CA THR A 33 34.40 -5.93 1.96
C THR A 33 33.11 -6.65 2.37
N PRO A 34 33.12 -7.83 3.01
CA PRO A 34 31.89 -8.48 3.47
C PRO A 34 31.15 -7.66 4.52
N LEU A 35 31.87 -6.99 5.44
CA LEU A 35 31.27 -6.12 6.46
C LEU A 35 30.57 -4.92 5.82
N ARG A 36 31.21 -4.29 4.83
CA ARG A 36 30.59 -3.20 4.07
C ARG A 36 29.30 -3.67 3.37
N ARG A 37 29.34 -4.81 2.70
CA ARG A 37 28.15 -5.40 2.05
C ARG A 37 27.02 -5.65 3.05
N LEU A 38 27.35 -6.11 4.26
CA LEU A 38 26.36 -6.34 5.32
C LEU A 38 25.72 -5.02 5.78
N LEU A 39 26.53 -3.98 6.00
CA LEU A 39 26.04 -2.65 6.39
C LEU A 39 25.19 -2.01 5.29
N ASP A 40 25.58 -2.16 4.03
CA ASP A 40 24.79 -1.67 2.89
C ASP A 40 23.43 -2.36 2.83
N ARG A 41 23.39 -3.69 2.97
CA ARG A 41 22.13 -4.46 3.05
C ARG A 41 21.28 -4.06 4.24
N PHE A 42 21.89 -3.84 5.41
CA PHE A 42 21.19 -3.38 6.60
C PHE A 42 20.60 -1.97 6.40
N GLY A 43 21.34 -1.07 5.75
CA GLY A 43 20.87 0.26 5.40
C GLY A 43 19.66 0.22 4.48
N GLN A 44 19.69 -0.63 3.43
CA GLN A 44 18.57 -0.86 2.54
C GLN A 44 17.36 -1.43 3.29
N PHE A 45 17.56 -2.51 4.05
CA PHE A 45 16.50 -3.14 4.84
C PHE A 45 15.85 -2.15 5.82
N ARG A 46 16.66 -1.33 6.51
CA ARG A 46 16.15 -0.30 7.40
C ARG A 46 15.36 0.77 6.65
N GLY A 47 15.84 1.20 5.48
CA GLY A 47 15.11 2.13 4.62
C GLY A 47 13.74 1.58 4.22
N ASP A 48 13.70 0.31 3.85
CA ASP A 48 12.46 -0.38 3.49
C ASP A 48 11.52 -0.52 4.70
N VAL A 49 12.03 -0.93 5.86
CA VAL A 49 11.23 -1.00 7.10
C VAL A 49 10.71 0.38 7.49
N HIS A 50 11.53 1.43 7.38
CA HIS A 50 11.08 2.79 7.69
C HIS A 50 9.98 3.25 6.73
N ARG A 51 10.09 2.94 5.43
CA ARG A 51 9.02 3.18 4.46
C ARG A 51 7.75 2.44 4.86
N ARG A 52 7.84 1.15 5.19
CA ARG A 52 6.70 0.34 5.66
C ARG A 52 6.04 0.89 6.93
N LEU A 53 6.82 1.38 7.88
CA LEU A 53 6.31 1.98 9.11
C LEU A 53 5.62 3.34 8.87
N ASN A 54 6.09 4.10 7.89
CA ASN A 54 5.47 5.38 7.51
C ASN A 54 4.22 5.18 6.65
N THR A 55 4.09 4.04 5.95
CA THR A 55 2.87 3.67 5.23
C THR A 55 1.76 3.40 6.24
N THR A 56 0.84 4.34 6.37
CA THR A 56 -0.32 4.23 7.26
C THR A 56 -1.49 3.63 6.49
N GLY A 57 -2.45 3.00 7.17
CA GLY A 57 -3.69 2.50 6.55
C GLY A 57 -4.66 3.59 6.06
N GLN A 58 -4.18 4.83 5.88
CA GLN A 58 -4.93 5.92 5.26
C GLN A 58 -4.88 5.79 3.74
N THR A 59 -5.97 6.13 3.07
CA THR A 59 -6.16 6.00 1.61
C THR A 59 -5.00 6.61 0.82
N PHE A 60 -4.66 7.89 1.08
CA PHE A 60 -3.57 8.60 0.41
C PHE A 60 -2.21 7.89 0.55
N SER A 61 -1.91 7.34 1.72
CA SER A 61 -0.65 6.65 1.96
C SER A 61 -0.59 5.28 1.27
N LEU A 62 -1.73 4.59 1.17
CA LEU A 62 -1.86 3.30 0.48
C LEU A 62 -1.72 3.48 -1.04
N GLU A 63 -2.40 4.48 -1.60
CA GLU A 63 -2.31 4.84 -3.02
C GLU A 63 -0.90 5.22 -3.41
N ALA A 64 -0.26 6.10 -2.64
CA ALA A 64 1.12 6.52 -2.90
C ALA A 64 2.08 5.32 -2.85
N ALA A 65 1.92 4.42 -1.87
CA ALA A 65 2.79 3.26 -1.74
C ALA A 65 2.59 2.22 -2.85
N LEU A 66 1.36 2.03 -3.33
CA LEU A 66 1.06 1.16 -4.47
C LEU A 66 1.61 1.76 -5.78
N ASN A 67 1.42 3.07 -6.01
CA ASN A 67 1.93 3.76 -7.19
C ASN A 67 3.47 3.76 -7.23
N GLU A 68 4.15 4.04 -6.09
CA GLU A 68 5.62 4.00 -5.99
C GLU A 68 6.16 2.60 -6.29
N LYS A 69 5.49 1.56 -5.80
CA LYS A 69 5.91 0.16 -5.99
C LYS A 69 5.93 -0.25 -7.46
N TYR A 70 4.90 0.11 -8.22
CA TYR A 70 4.80 -0.21 -9.66
C TYR A 70 5.40 0.89 -10.56
N ARG A 71 6.01 1.93 -9.98
CA ARG A 71 6.58 3.09 -10.69
C ARG A 71 5.58 3.77 -11.63
N LEU A 72 4.33 3.86 -11.18
CA LEU A 72 3.27 4.50 -11.94
C LEU A 72 3.16 5.99 -11.61
N SER A 73 2.56 6.75 -12.51
CA SER A 73 2.19 8.13 -12.25
C SER A 73 1.28 8.20 -11.00
N PRO A 74 1.41 9.25 -10.17
CA PRO A 74 0.52 9.43 -9.03
C PRO A 74 -0.95 9.41 -9.49
N GLY A 75 -1.77 8.56 -8.88
CA GLY A 75 -3.18 8.41 -9.23
C GLY A 75 -3.50 7.31 -10.25
N ALA A 76 -2.52 6.56 -10.74
CA ALA A 76 -2.80 5.37 -11.56
C ALA A 76 -3.49 4.26 -10.74
N ILE A 77 -3.12 4.09 -9.48
CA ILE A 77 -3.86 3.27 -8.52
C ILE A 77 -4.47 4.24 -7.51
N TYR A 78 -5.80 4.22 -7.41
CA TYR A 78 -6.57 5.09 -6.52
C TYR A 78 -7.68 4.31 -5.82
N ILE A 79 -8.10 4.80 -4.67
CA ILE A 79 -9.10 4.19 -3.81
C ILE A 79 -10.30 5.13 -3.75
N THR A 80 -11.48 4.61 -4.05
CA THR A 80 -12.75 5.34 -3.87
C THR A 80 -13.54 4.70 -2.75
N ASP A 81 -14.09 5.53 -1.86
CA ASP A 81 -15.07 5.03 -0.89
C ASP A 81 -16.35 4.61 -1.61
N THR A 82 -16.99 3.56 -1.12
CA THR A 82 -18.31 3.17 -1.60
C THR A 82 -19.34 4.08 -0.96
N ASP A 83 -20.24 4.65 -1.77
CA ASP A 83 -21.37 5.42 -1.24
C ASP A 83 -22.22 4.53 -0.35
N ASP A 84 -22.45 5.01 0.88
CA ASP A 84 -23.46 4.41 1.74
C ASP A 84 -24.83 4.67 1.12
N LYS A 85 -25.38 3.65 0.44
CA LYS A 85 -26.78 3.64 -0.02
C LYS A 85 -27.70 3.56 1.19
N GLN A 86 -27.80 4.66 1.92
CA GLN A 86 -28.71 4.79 3.03
C GLN A 86 -30.11 5.01 2.47
N LEU A 87 -31.01 4.07 2.75
CA LEU A 87 -32.39 4.19 2.34
C LEU A 87 -33.10 5.21 3.21
N TYR A 88 -33.62 6.26 2.58
CA TYR A 88 -34.51 7.21 3.24
C TYR A 88 -35.93 6.95 2.76
N LEU A 89 -36.80 6.59 3.70
CA LEU A 89 -38.23 6.53 3.45
C LEU A 89 -38.82 7.91 3.71
N TYR A 90 -39.52 8.45 2.73
CA TYR A 90 -40.16 9.77 2.80
C TYR A 90 -41.67 9.62 2.90
N PHE A 91 -42.32 10.56 3.58
CA PHE A 91 -43.77 10.64 3.55
C PHE A 91 -44.24 11.20 2.22
N SER A 92 -45.41 10.77 1.72
CA SER A 92 -46.00 11.32 0.49
C SER A 92 -46.22 12.84 0.57
N SER A 93 -46.32 13.41 1.78
CA SER A 93 -46.43 14.85 2.02
C SER A 93 -45.13 15.62 1.81
N GLU A 94 -43.98 14.95 1.74
CA GLU A 94 -42.67 15.58 1.58
C GLU A 94 -42.30 15.82 0.10
N GLY A 95 -43.13 15.38 -0.85
CA GLY A 95 -43.00 15.71 -2.27
C GLY A 95 -41.81 15.05 -3.00
N ASN A 96 -41.10 14.12 -2.34
CA ASN A 96 -40.01 13.36 -2.95
C ASN A 96 -40.52 12.24 -3.87
N ALA A 97 -39.66 11.78 -4.79
CA ALA A 97 -39.99 10.68 -5.68
C ALA A 97 -40.32 9.40 -4.88
N PRO A 98 -41.44 8.72 -5.15
CA PRO A 98 -41.84 7.53 -4.40
C PRO A 98 -40.90 6.37 -4.71
N LEU A 99 -40.41 5.70 -3.66
CA LEU A 99 -39.71 4.43 -3.79
C LEU A 99 -40.73 3.31 -3.98
N HIS A 100 -40.68 2.61 -5.12
CA HIS A 100 -41.53 1.45 -5.39
C HIS A 100 -40.78 0.16 -5.02
N LEU A 101 -41.35 -0.62 -4.11
CA LEU A 101 -40.85 -1.95 -3.76
C LEU A 101 -41.55 -2.99 -4.63
N HIS A 102 -40.77 -3.83 -5.29
CA HIS A 102 -41.24 -4.86 -6.22
C HIS A 102 -41.18 -6.25 -5.61
N LEU A 103 -42.10 -7.13 -6.03
CA LEU A 103 -42.08 -8.53 -5.60
C LEU A 103 -41.00 -9.29 -6.38
N ILE A 104 -40.40 -10.31 -5.75
CA ILE A 104 -39.39 -11.19 -6.39
C ILE A 104 -39.93 -11.86 -7.67
N SER A 105 -41.24 -12.02 -7.78
CA SER A 105 -41.93 -12.56 -8.96
C SER A 105 -42.00 -11.59 -10.15
N GLU A 106 -41.80 -10.30 -9.92
CA GLU A 106 -41.71 -9.29 -10.97
C GLU A 106 -40.28 -9.31 -11.50
N ARG A 107 -40.07 -9.42 -12.83
CA ARG A 107 -38.74 -9.48 -13.46
C ARG A 107 -38.04 -8.10 -13.43
N GLN A 108 -37.77 -7.60 -12.24
CA GLN A 108 -36.98 -6.40 -11.98
C GLN A 108 -35.87 -6.72 -10.99
N ASP A 109 -34.88 -5.84 -10.91
CA ASP A 109 -33.76 -6.01 -10.00
C ASP A 109 -34.28 -6.10 -8.54
N PRO A 110 -33.97 -7.18 -7.81
CA PRO A 110 -34.47 -7.38 -6.46
C PRO A 110 -33.91 -6.30 -5.52
N PHE A 111 -34.81 -5.64 -4.81
CA PHE A 111 -34.44 -4.62 -3.81
C PHE A 111 -34.31 -5.26 -2.42
N TYR A 112 -33.12 -5.16 -1.83
CA TYR A 112 -32.84 -5.72 -0.50
C TYR A 112 -32.94 -4.64 0.57
N LEU A 113 -33.86 -4.83 1.51
CA LEU A 113 -33.97 -3.98 2.70
C LEU A 113 -33.00 -4.52 3.76
N GLY A 114 -32.00 -3.71 4.12
CA GLY A 114 -31.09 -4.00 5.22
C GLY A 114 -31.49 -3.25 6.49
N PHE A 115 -31.35 -3.87 7.66
CA PHE A 115 -31.51 -3.20 8.95
C PHE A 115 -30.31 -2.28 9.25
N ALA A 116 -30.51 -1.23 10.05
CA ALA A 116 -29.44 -0.29 10.45
C ALA A 116 -28.27 -0.95 11.22
N HIS A 117 -28.41 -2.21 11.63
CA HIS A 117 -27.41 -3.00 12.36
C HIS A 117 -27.00 -4.27 11.61
N GLU A 118 -27.56 -4.51 10.44
CA GLU A 118 -27.03 -5.51 9.51
C GLU A 118 -25.71 -4.94 8.98
N GLY A 119 -24.63 -5.70 9.12
CA GLY A 119 -23.33 -5.27 8.59
C GLY A 119 -23.47 -4.91 7.11
N LYS A 120 -22.78 -3.84 6.68
CA LYS A 120 -22.77 -3.45 5.27
C LYS A 120 -22.42 -4.67 4.41
N HIS A 121 -23.32 -5.05 3.51
CA HIS A 121 -23.06 -6.08 2.51
C HIS A 121 -22.15 -5.55 1.40
N GLU A 122 -22.12 -4.24 1.20
CA GLU A 122 -21.26 -3.58 0.23
C GLU A 122 -19.84 -3.37 0.80
N PRO A 123 -18.79 -3.50 -0.03
CA PRO A 123 -17.41 -3.28 0.38
C PRO A 123 -17.21 -1.84 0.87
N ASP A 124 -16.42 -1.63 1.92
CA ASP A 124 -16.16 -0.28 2.44
C ASP A 124 -15.49 0.65 1.42
N PHE A 125 -14.59 0.12 0.60
CA PHE A 125 -13.89 0.87 -0.44
C PHE A 125 -13.56 0.02 -1.66
N ILE A 126 -13.36 0.70 -2.79
CA ILE A 126 -13.00 0.11 -4.08
C ILE A 126 -11.59 0.55 -4.45
N VAL A 127 -10.73 -0.41 -4.80
CA VAL A 127 -9.38 -0.14 -5.28
C VAL A 127 -9.37 -0.27 -6.80
N HIS A 128 -9.11 0.84 -7.48
CA HIS A 128 -9.03 0.90 -8.93
C HIS A 128 -7.61 0.57 -9.38
N ILE A 129 -7.47 -0.47 -10.20
CA ILE A 129 -6.18 -0.98 -10.65
C ILE A 129 -6.16 -1.01 -12.18
N PRO A 130 -5.10 -0.53 -12.82
CA PRO A 130 -4.90 -0.70 -14.26
C PRO A 130 -4.93 -2.17 -14.70
N SER A 131 -5.59 -2.47 -15.82
CA SER A 131 -5.78 -3.84 -16.32
C SER A 131 -4.47 -4.59 -16.61
N PHE A 132 -3.37 -3.90 -16.92
CA PHE A 132 -2.05 -4.53 -17.12
C PHE A 132 -1.43 -5.12 -15.85
N LEU A 133 -1.89 -4.72 -14.65
CA LEU A 133 -1.41 -5.27 -13.38
C LEU A 133 -2.16 -6.52 -12.92
N ARG A 134 -3.09 -7.04 -13.74
CA ARG A 134 -3.88 -8.23 -13.41
C ARG A 134 -3.03 -9.47 -13.14
N SER A 135 -1.85 -9.58 -13.76
CA SER A 135 -0.91 -10.69 -13.50
C SER A 135 -0.31 -10.66 -12.08
N GLU A 136 -0.23 -9.49 -11.46
CA GLU A 136 0.36 -9.26 -10.13
C GLU A 136 -0.71 -9.13 -9.02
N GLU A 137 -1.97 -9.52 -9.31
CA GLU A 137 -3.11 -9.39 -8.40
C GLU A 137 -2.83 -9.99 -7.01
N ALA A 138 -2.25 -11.19 -6.96
CA ALA A 138 -1.93 -11.86 -5.69
C ALA A 138 -0.96 -11.03 -4.83
N GLU A 139 -0.05 -10.29 -5.48
CA GLU A 139 0.91 -9.43 -4.80
C GLU A 139 0.25 -8.16 -4.26
N ILE A 140 -0.68 -7.60 -5.02
CA ILE A 140 -1.46 -6.42 -4.64
C ILE A 140 -2.40 -6.75 -3.47
N ILE A 141 -3.10 -7.88 -3.53
CA ILE A 141 -3.93 -8.38 -2.43
C ILE A 141 -3.11 -8.53 -1.16
N ARG A 142 -1.92 -9.14 -1.25
CA ARG A 142 -1.01 -9.26 -0.10
C ARG A 142 -0.61 -7.90 0.46
N PHE A 143 -0.31 -6.94 -0.42
CA PHE A 143 0.06 -5.58 -0.01
C PHE A 143 -1.10 -4.88 0.71
N ILE A 144 -2.30 -4.89 0.13
CA ILE A 144 -3.50 -4.29 0.72
C ILE A 144 -3.77 -4.91 2.09
N ASN A 145 -3.72 -6.25 2.21
CA ASN A 145 -3.99 -6.94 3.47
C ASN A 145 -3.00 -6.61 4.61
N ILE A 146 -1.77 -6.19 4.29
CA ILE A 146 -0.78 -5.79 5.31
C ILE A 146 -1.12 -4.44 5.94
N TYR A 147 -1.62 -3.50 5.13
CA TYR A 147 -1.77 -2.09 5.55
C TYR A 147 -3.23 -1.67 5.79
N LYS A 148 -4.18 -2.43 5.25
CA LYS A 148 -5.60 -2.18 5.43
C LYS A 148 -5.97 -2.31 6.92
N PRO A 149 -6.76 -1.36 7.48
CA PRO A 149 -7.30 -1.49 8.83
C PRO A 149 -8.11 -2.79 9.02
N ALA A 150 -7.96 -3.40 10.19
CA ALA A 150 -8.75 -4.56 10.57
C ALA A 150 -10.26 -4.26 10.49
N GLY A 151 -11.06 -5.21 10.03
CA GLY A 151 -12.52 -5.09 9.95
C GLY A 151 -13.10 -4.35 8.73
N ARG A 152 -12.28 -3.65 7.94
CA ARG A 152 -12.74 -3.10 6.65
C ARG A 152 -12.92 -4.21 5.61
N THR A 153 -13.63 -3.94 4.54
CA THR A 153 -13.77 -4.81 3.36
C THR A 153 -13.41 -4.02 2.12
N TYR A 154 -12.99 -4.69 1.04
CA TYR A 154 -12.64 -4.01 -0.19
C TYR A 154 -13.03 -4.81 -1.41
N LYS A 155 -13.22 -4.10 -2.52
CA LYS A 155 -13.38 -4.68 -3.86
C LYS A 155 -12.29 -4.13 -4.77
N ILE A 156 -11.79 -4.96 -5.68
CA ILE A 156 -10.85 -4.55 -6.71
C ILE A 156 -11.64 -4.36 -8.01
N GLU A 157 -11.46 -3.21 -8.66
CA GLU A 157 -11.99 -2.93 -9.98
C GLU A 157 -10.84 -2.65 -10.95
N TYR A 158 -10.90 -3.33 -12.10
CA TYR A 158 -9.91 -3.16 -13.15
C TYR A 158 -10.44 -2.16 -14.17
N TYR A 159 -9.62 -1.18 -14.53
CA TYR A 159 -9.93 -0.22 -15.57
C TYR A 159 -8.88 -0.27 -16.68
N ASP A 160 -9.29 0.04 -17.90
CA ASP A 160 -8.36 0.12 -19.03
C ASP A 160 -7.54 1.40 -18.93
N TYR A 161 -6.23 1.22 -18.86
CA TYR A 161 -5.26 2.30 -18.75
C TYR A 161 -4.82 2.70 -20.16
N GLU A 162 -5.17 3.91 -20.58
CA GLU A 162 -4.73 4.51 -21.85
C GLU A 162 -3.25 4.92 -21.81
#